data_AF-A0A091AKE3-F1
#
_entry.id   AF-A0A091AKE3-F1
#
_cell.length_a   1.000
_cell.length_b   1.000
_cell.length_c   1.000
_cell.angle_alpha   90.00
_cell.angle_beta   90.00
_cell.angle_gamma   90.00
#
_symmetry.space_group_name_H-M   'P 1'
#
loop_
_entity.id
_entity.type
_entity.pdbx_description
1 polymer ?
#
loop_
_entity_poly.entity_id
_entity_poly.type
_entity_poly.pdbx_seq_one_letter_code
_entity_poly.pdbx_strand_id
1 'polypeptide(L)'
;MKMIKMMALGALLAGAAMANETLVLNMGKMENGLNNVQKGFLYNTPALIKEGVKEIHNANALFHNSEATKKYLPKEKQHMSNIAFNAAKRIDKASSEMLAALDKKQFSKASQSYSEIVNACTACHAVVRGW
;
A
#
# COMPACT_ATOMS: atom_id res chain seq x y z
N MET A 1 -38.73 -17.96 2.44
CA MET A 1 -38.07 -16.65 2.75
C MET A 1 -37.08 -16.69 3.91
N LYS A 2 -37.23 -17.52 4.96
CA LYS A 2 -36.26 -17.61 6.08
C LYS A 2 -34.90 -18.24 5.71
N MET A 3 -34.89 -19.24 4.80
CA MET A 3 -33.65 -19.93 4.41
C MET A 3 -32.72 -19.08 3.51
N ILE A 4 -33.27 -18.20 2.66
CA ILE A 4 -32.48 -17.27 1.83
C ILE A 4 -31.76 -16.24 2.72
N LYS A 5 -32.36 -15.82 3.84
CA LYS A 5 -31.72 -14.89 4.79
C LYS A 5 -30.57 -15.52 5.57
N MET A 6 -30.59 -16.83 5.81
CA MET A 6 -29.49 -17.54 6.49
C MET A 6 -28.27 -17.79 5.59
N MET A 7 -28.47 -18.07 4.30
CA MET A 7 -27.36 -18.20 3.34
C MET A 7 -26.65 -16.87 3.06
N ALA A 8 -27.40 -15.76 3.01
CA ALA A 8 -26.82 -14.42 2.84
C ALA A 8 -25.91 -14.00 4.01
N LEU A 9 -26.20 -14.46 5.23
CA LEU A 9 -25.41 -14.15 6.42
C LEU A 9 -24.03 -14.85 6.40
N GLY A 10 -23.97 -16.10 5.92
CA GLY A 10 -22.72 -16.85 5.78
C GLY A 10 -21.77 -16.27 4.73
N ALA A 11 -22.31 -15.80 3.60
CA ALA A 11 -21.53 -15.14 2.56
C ALA A 11 -20.93 -13.80 3.01
N LEU A 12 -21.65 -13.02 3.84
CA LEU A 12 -21.16 -11.76 4.37
C LEU A 12 -19.98 -11.94 5.34
N LEU A 13 -20.04 -12.95 6.20
CA LEU A 13 -18.99 -13.24 7.18
C LEU A 13 -17.71 -13.75 6.51
N ALA A 14 -17.83 -14.61 5.50
CA ALA A 14 -16.69 -15.10 4.73
C ALA A 14 -15.98 -13.97 3.95
N GLY A 15 -16.73 -13.03 3.37
CA GLY A 15 -16.16 -11.90 2.62
C GLY A 15 -15.31 -10.94 3.48
N ALA A 16 -15.71 -10.70 4.73
CA ALA A 16 -14.96 -9.84 5.65
C ALA A 16 -13.64 -10.47 6.11
N ALA A 17 -13.63 -11.79 6.38
CA ALA A 17 -12.42 -12.51 6.78
C ALA A 17 -11.35 -12.52 5.66
N MET A 18 -11.77 -12.80 4.42
CA MET A 18 -10.88 -12.82 3.25
C MET A 18 -10.30 -11.43 2.91
N ALA A 19 -11.07 -10.36 3.13
CA ALA A 19 -10.60 -9.00 2.92
C ALA A 19 -9.48 -8.63 3.91
N ASN A 20 -9.57 -9.09 5.16
CA ASN A 20 -8.57 -8.85 6.18
C ASN A 20 -7.24 -9.56 5.87
N GLU A 21 -7.27 -10.84 5.47
CA GLU A 21 -6.05 -11.58 5.10
C GLU A 21 -5.34 -10.96 3.89
N THR A 22 -6.11 -10.60 2.86
CA THR A 22 -5.56 -9.93 1.66
C THR A 22 -4.87 -8.62 2.03
N LEU A 23 -5.48 -7.82 2.91
CA LEU A 23 -4.91 -6.56 3.38
C LEU A 23 -3.59 -6.79 4.12
N VAL A 24 -3.57 -7.70 5.11
CA VAL A 24 -2.38 -8.02 5.90
C VAL A 24 -1.24 -8.49 4.99
N LEU A 25 -1.52 -9.37 4.03
CA LEU A 25 -0.53 -9.86 3.09
C LEU A 25 0.07 -8.72 2.24
N ASN A 26 -0.76 -7.83 1.72
CA ASN A 26 -0.27 -6.71 0.91
C ASN A 26 0.51 -5.69 1.74
N MET A 27 0.06 -5.39 2.96
CA MET A 27 0.80 -4.52 3.88
C MET A 27 2.17 -5.11 4.23
N GLY A 28 2.26 -6.42 4.48
CA GLY A 28 3.55 -7.09 4.70
C GLY A 28 4.47 -7.05 3.48
N LYS A 29 3.93 -7.16 2.27
CA LYS A 29 4.71 -6.96 1.03
C LYS A 29 5.20 -5.51 0.87
N MET A 30 4.39 -4.52 1.24
CA MET A 30 4.83 -3.12 1.24
C MET A 30 5.94 -2.89 2.26
N GLU A 31 5.83 -3.45 3.47
CA GLU A 31 6.88 -3.40 4.50
C GLU A 31 8.19 -4.02 3.99
N ASN A 32 8.13 -5.22 3.41
CA ASN A 32 9.31 -5.89 2.83
C ASN A 32 9.96 -5.04 1.74
N GLY A 33 9.15 -4.45 0.85
CA GLY A 33 9.67 -3.57 -0.19
C GLY A 33 10.32 -2.31 0.37
N LEU A 34 9.75 -1.69 1.41
CA LEU A 34 10.36 -0.55 2.12
C LEU A 34 11.71 -0.93 2.75
N ASN A 35 11.79 -2.10 3.38
CA ASN A 35 13.02 -2.63 3.96
C ASN A 35 14.09 -2.88 2.89
N ASN A 36 13.70 -3.43 1.73
CA ASN A 36 14.60 -3.66 0.60
C ASN A 36 15.13 -2.35 0.01
N VAL A 37 14.28 -1.34 -0.16
CA VAL A 37 14.71 0.00 -0.60
C VAL A 37 15.70 0.60 0.39
N GLN A 38 15.39 0.56 1.70
CA GLN A 38 16.27 1.08 2.73
C GLN A 38 17.63 0.39 2.74
N LYS A 39 17.65 -0.96 2.73
CA LYS A 39 18.89 -1.74 2.61
C LYS A 39 19.65 -1.38 1.34
N GLY A 40 18.95 -1.20 0.22
CA GLY A 40 19.55 -0.80 -1.05
C GLY A 40 20.29 0.54 -0.97
N PHE A 41 19.74 1.53 -0.27
CA PHE A 41 20.45 2.79 -0.01
C PHE A 41 21.63 2.62 0.96
N LEU A 42 21.44 1.88 2.06
CA LEU A 42 22.48 1.71 3.10
C LEU A 42 23.69 0.92 2.61
N TYR A 43 23.47 -0.09 1.76
CA TYR A 43 24.53 -0.98 1.26
C TYR A 43 24.91 -0.68 -0.19
N ASN A 44 24.52 0.48 -0.73
CA ASN A 44 24.81 0.87 -2.11
C ASN A 44 24.47 -0.23 -3.14
N THR A 45 23.28 -0.81 -3.00
CA THR A 45 22.80 -1.92 -3.84
C THR A 45 21.55 -1.49 -4.62
N PRO A 46 21.70 -0.87 -5.81
CA PRO A 46 20.58 -0.40 -6.62
C PRO A 46 19.58 -1.50 -7.01
N ALA A 47 20.03 -2.76 -7.11
CA ALA A 47 19.15 -3.90 -7.38
C ALA A 47 18.09 -4.07 -6.29
N LEU A 48 18.48 -4.01 -5.01
CA LEU A 48 17.54 -4.08 -3.88
C LEU A 48 16.54 -2.91 -3.88
N ILE A 49 16.96 -1.73 -4.32
CA ILE A 49 16.05 -0.59 -4.49
C ILE A 49 15.00 -0.89 -5.55
N LYS A 50 15.42 -1.41 -6.71
CA LYS A 50 14.51 -1.75 -7.83
C LYS A 50 13.55 -2.88 -7.46
N GLU A 51 14.04 -3.90 -6.77
CA GLU A 51 13.24 -5.02 -6.26
C GLU A 51 12.22 -4.55 -5.22
N GLY A 52 12.65 -3.74 -4.24
CA GLY A 52 11.76 -3.20 -3.23
C GLY A 52 10.68 -2.29 -3.81
N VAL A 53 11.00 -1.47 -4.83
CA VAL A 53 9.99 -0.68 -5.56
C VAL A 53 8.96 -1.58 -6.24
N LYS A 54 9.40 -2.66 -6.88
CA LYS A 54 8.50 -3.61 -7.53
C LYS A 54 7.54 -4.25 -6.53
N GLU A 55 8.03 -4.65 -5.35
CA GLU A 55 7.19 -5.19 -4.28
C GLU A 55 6.18 -4.17 -3.77
N ILE A 56 6.62 -2.92 -3.50
CA ILE A 56 5.75 -1.82 -3.09
C ILE A 56 4.66 -1.59 -4.13
N HIS A 57 5.02 -1.43 -5.41
CA HIS A 57 4.07 -1.14 -6.49
C HIS A 57 3.03 -2.24 -6.65
N ASN A 58 3.46 -3.51 -6.65
CA ASN A 58 2.55 -4.65 -6.80
C ASN A 58 1.54 -4.75 -5.65
N ALA A 59 1.98 -4.49 -4.42
CA ALA A 59 1.11 -4.50 -3.25
C ALA A 59 0.21 -3.24 -3.18
N ASN A 60 0.74 -2.09 -3.63
CA ASN A 60 0.02 -0.82 -3.69
C ASN A 60 -1.22 -0.88 -4.60
N ALA A 61 -1.18 -1.74 -5.63
CA ALA A 61 -2.27 -1.95 -6.57
C ALA A 61 -3.60 -2.33 -5.90
N LEU A 62 -3.56 -2.87 -4.67
CA LEU A 62 -4.74 -3.14 -3.85
C LEU A 62 -5.65 -1.90 -3.67
N PHE A 63 -5.04 -0.70 -3.68
CA PHE A 63 -5.69 0.57 -3.38
C PHE A 63 -5.97 1.43 -4.62
N HIS A 64 -5.74 0.91 -5.83
CA HIS A 64 -5.91 1.67 -7.09
C HIS A 64 -7.37 1.88 -7.51
N ASN A 65 -8.32 1.28 -6.79
CA ASN A 65 -9.74 1.52 -6.98
C ASN A 65 -10.38 1.95 -5.66
N SER A 66 -10.83 3.20 -5.59
CA SER A 66 -11.41 3.78 -4.38
C SER A 66 -12.63 3.00 -3.86
N GLU A 67 -13.50 2.51 -4.75
CA GLU A 67 -14.68 1.74 -4.34
C GLU A 67 -14.29 0.35 -3.80
N ALA A 68 -13.40 -0.36 -4.51
CA ALA A 68 -12.91 -1.66 -4.06
C ALA A 68 -12.11 -1.56 -2.75
N THR A 69 -11.48 -0.41 -2.49
CA THR A 69 -10.69 -0.14 -1.28
C THR A 69 -11.54 -0.10 -0.02
N LYS A 70 -12.83 0.28 -0.11
CA LYS A 70 -13.73 0.41 1.05
C LYS A 70 -13.74 -0.83 1.94
N LYS A 71 -13.73 -2.02 1.35
CA LYS A 71 -13.77 -3.29 2.10
C LYS A 71 -12.53 -3.59 2.94
N TYR A 72 -11.43 -2.87 2.69
CA TYR A 72 -10.17 -3.00 3.44
C TYR A 72 -10.04 -1.95 4.54
N LEU A 73 -10.99 -1.02 4.65
CA LEU A 73 -10.98 0.00 5.69
C LEU A 73 -11.85 -0.41 6.89
N PRO A 74 -11.56 0.12 8.10
CA PRO A 74 -12.46 0.03 9.23
C PRO A 74 -13.87 0.48 8.84
N LYS A 75 -14.89 -0.18 9.40
CA LYS A 75 -16.30 -0.01 8.97
C LYS A 75 -16.75 1.46 9.03
N GLU A 76 -16.35 2.15 10.08
CA GLU A 76 -16.62 3.56 10.34
C GLU A 76 -15.81 4.52 9.43
N LYS A 77 -14.75 4.03 8.78
CA LYS A 77 -13.86 4.81 7.89
C LYS A 77 -13.98 4.44 6.42
N GLN A 78 -14.90 3.57 6.03
CA GLN A 78 -15.07 3.16 4.62
C GLN A 78 -15.37 4.35 3.69
N HIS A 79 -16.08 5.37 4.19
CA HIS A 79 -16.34 6.60 3.45
C HIS A 79 -15.06 7.42 3.12
N MET A 80 -13.94 7.10 3.79
CA MET A 80 -12.63 7.73 3.58
C MET A 80 -11.73 6.93 2.60
N SER A 81 -12.30 6.06 1.76
CA SER A 81 -11.53 5.25 0.80
C SER A 81 -10.70 6.06 -0.19
N ASN A 82 -11.09 7.31 -0.45
CA ASN A 82 -10.32 8.26 -1.22
C ASN A 82 -8.94 8.56 -0.61
N ILE A 83 -8.78 8.47 0.71
CA ILE A 83 -7.50 8.71 1.39
C ILE A 83 -6.50 7.61 1.06
N ALA A 84 -6.90 6.35 1.19
CA ALA A 84 -6.07 5.21 0.81
C ALA A 84 -5.76 5.21 -0.70
N PHE A 85 -6.74 5.51 -1.55
CA PHE A 85 -6.55 5.67 -2.99
C PHE A 85 -5.53 6.78 -3.33
N ASN A 86 -5.65 7.95 -2.69
CA ASN A 86 -4.73 9.06 -2.92
C ASN A 86 -3.32 8.76 -2.39
N ALA A 87 -3.21 8.08 -1.25
CA ALA A 87 -1.92 7.60 -0.75
C ALA A 87 -1.26 6.64 -1.75
N ALA A 88 -2.03 5.73 -2.34
CA ALA A 88 -1.53 4.81 -3.35
C ALA A 88 -0.98 5.55 -4.59
N LYS A 89 -1.71 6.56 -5.09
CA LYS A 89 -1.20 7.40 -6.20
C LYS A 89 0.09 8.14 -5.84
N ARG A 90 0.21 8.63 -4.61
CA ARG A 90 1.45 9.28 -4.13
C ARG A 90 2.61 8.30 -4.08
N ILE A 91 2.37 7.08 -3.60
CA ILE A 91 3.35 5.99 -3.55
C ILE A 91 3.83 5.64 -4.95
N ASP A 92 2.93 5.49 -5.93
CA ASP A 92 3.32 5.17 -7.31
C ASP A 92 4.16 6.29 -7.94
N LYS A 93 3.71 7.55 -7.78
CA LYS A 93 4.44 8.72 -8.27
C LYS A 93 5.85 8.76 -7.68
N ALA A 94 5.97 8.65 -6.36
CA ALA A 94 7.25 8.67 -5.67
C ALA A 94 8.14 7.49 -6.07
N SER A 95 7.56 6.30 -6.27
CA SER A 95 8.27 5.12 -6.77
C SER A 95 8.84 5.33 -8.18
N SER A 96 8.05 5.88 -9.11
CA SER A 96 8.51 6.22 -10.46
C SER A 96 9.61 7.29 -10.43
N GLU A 97 9.46 8.32 -9.60
CA GLU A 97 10.48 9.38 -9.43
C GLU A 97 11.78 8.83 -8.85
N MET A 98 11.68 7.89 -7.90
CA MET A 98 12.84 7.24 -7.30
C MET A 98 13.62 6.43 -8.34
N LEU A 99 12.94 5.62 -9.17
CA LEU A 99 13.58 4.85 -10.22
C LEU A 99 14.23 5.76 -11.27
N ALA A 100 13.54 6.81 -11.70
CA ALA A 100 14.08 7.78 -12.66
C ALA A 100 15.30 8.54 -12.12
N ALA A 101 15.31 8.88 -10.82
CA ALA A 101 16.46 9.49 -10.16
C ALA A 101 17.62 8.49 -10.03
N LEU A 102 17.33 7.23 -9.70
CA LEU A 102 18.32 6.15 -9.58
C LEU A 102 19.03 5.89 -10.92
N ASP A 103 18.29 5.82 -12.03
CA ASP A 103 18.86 5.63 -13.37
C ASP A 103 19.77 6.81 -13.80
N LYS A 104 19.48 8.02 -13.28
CA LYS A 104 20.32 9.21 -13.46
C LYS A 104 21.46 9.33 -12.44
N LYS A 105 21.65 8.33 -11.58
CA LYS A 105 22.62 8.35 -10.45
C LYS A 105 22.41 9.53 -9.48
N GLN A 106 21.19 10.06 -9.40
CA GLN A 106 20.80 11.15 -8.51
C GLN A 106 20.37 10.59 -7.15
N PHE A 107 21.30 9.97 -6.41
CA PHE A 107 20.98 9.17 -5.21
C PHE A 107 20.28 9.96 -4.10
N SER A 108 20.67 11.21 -3.84
CA SER A 108 19.98 12.06 -2.85
C SER A 108 18.52 12.32 -3.24
N LYS A 109 18.25 12.52 -4.53
CA LYS A 109 16.89 12.69 -5.04
C LYS A 109 16.09 11.40 -4.97
N ALA A 110 16.72 10.26 -5.28
CA ALA A 110 16.08 8.96 -5.11
C ALA A 110 15.72 8.70 -3.64
N SER A 111 16.60 9.03 -2.68
CA SER A 111 16.33 8.91 -1.25
C SER A 111 15.21 9.86 -0.77
N GLN A 112 15.11 11.06 -1.35
CA GLN A 112 13.99 11.96 -1.09
C GLN A 112 12.66 11.34 -1.56
N SER A 113 12.62 10.74 -2.75
CA SER A 113 11.45 10.00 -3.23
C SER A 113 11.08 8.82 -2.33
N TYR A 114 12.06 8.10 -1.77
CA TYR A 114 11.78 7.08 -0.75
C TYR A 114 11.07 7.66 0.49
N SER A 115 11.52 8.83 0.96
CA SER A 115 10.89 9.52 2.09
C SER A 115 9.44 9.93 1.77
N GLU A 116 9.14 10.30 0.52
CA GLU A 116 7.77 10.58 0.08
C GLU A 116 6.87 9.34 0.09
N ILE A 117 7.41 8.16 -0.23
CA ILE A 117 6.67 6.89 -0.08
C ILE A 117 6.29 6.68 1.39
N VAL A 118 7.27 6.80 2.30
CA VAL A 118 7.03 6.64 3.75
C VAL A 118 6.05 7.70 4.27
N ASN A 119 6.14 8.94 3.80
CA ASN A 119 5.20 10.00 4.15
C ASN A 119 3.76 9.67 3.69
N ALA A 120 3.59 9.13 2.49
CA ALA A 120 2.26 8.72 2.01
C ALA A 120 1.68 7.57 2.86
N CYS A 121 2.51 6.58 3.23
CA CYS A 121 2.09 5.50 4.13
C CYS A 121 1.66 6.03 5.50
N THR A 122 2.49 6.87 6.12
CA THR A 122 2.23 7.44 7.46
C THR A 122 0.99 8.34 7.47
N ALA A 123 0.78 9.17 6.45
CA ALA A 123 -0.41 10.00 6.32
C ALA A 123 -1.70 9.17 6.22
N CYS A 124 -1.69 8.08 5.45
CA CYS A 124 -2.82 7.16 5.38
C CYS A 124 -3.06 6.50 6.75
N HIS A 125 -2.00 6.05 7.42
CA HIS A 125 -2.10 5.42 8.74
C HIS A 125 -2.59 6.36 9.83
N ALA A 126 -2.17 7.63 9.84
CA ALA A 126 -2.69 8.63 10.78
C ALA A 126 -4.22 8.71 10.72
N VAL A 127 -4.80 8.72 9.51
CA VAL A 127 -6.25 8.80 9.35
C VAL A 127 -6.93 7.45 9.60
N VAL A 128 -6.46 6.37 8.97
CA VAL A 128 -7.13 5.06 9.01
C VAL A 128 -6.91 4.35 10.34
N ARG A 129 -5.70 4.42 10.91
CA ARG A 129 -5.31 3.74 12.16
C ARG A 129 -5.34 4.64 13.39
N GLY A 130 -5.40 5.97 13.22
CA GLY A 130 -5.43 6.91 14.34
C GLY A 130 -4.08 7.05 15.03
N TRP A 131 -2.98 7.03 14.26
CA TRP A 131 -1.66 7.41 14.76
C TRP A 131 -1.60 8.89 15.13
#